data_AF-A2G7N0-F1
#
_entry.id   AF-A2G7N0-F1
#
_cell.length_a   1.000
_cell.length_b   1.000
_cell.length_c   1.000
_cell.angle_alpha   90.00
_cell.angle_beta   90.00
_cell.angle_gamma   90.00
#
_symmetry.space_group_name_H-M   'P 1'
#
loop_
_entity.id
_entity.type
_entity.pdbx_description
1 polymer ?
#
loop_
_entity_poly.entity_id
_entity_poly.type
_entity_poly.pdbx_seq_one_letter_code
_entity_poly.pdbx_strand_id
1 'polypeptide(L)'
;MSIKTKKFLWLNSAKHYAGNHKFCPDPEKCKMIKPWKYAKNKTAIKTLKKFLEDTVKIFDMVKKIHSTQVVESINHIKAMLANKNINWHASWPIRMAVTILHFNESMFETIVAIRYRLNLPTMPEMMNRYFRMYDTTKDLIKAFKNSKQVQKKFAALRAIKRGLQATDDRITLKSHK
;
A
#
# COMPACT_ATOMS: atom_id res chain seq x y z
N MET A 1 1.76 11.13 -5.11
CA MET A 1 2.61 11.27 -6.31
C MET A 1 2.03 10.39 -7.41
N SER A 2 1.68 10.97 -8.56
CA SER A 2 1.05 10.25 -9.68
C SER A 2 2.00 9.25 -10.34
N ILE A 3 1.47 8.25 -11.07
CA ILE A 3 2.29 7.29 -11.84
C ILE A 3 3.14 8.04 -12.88
N LYS A 4 2.56 9.03 -13.56
CA LYS A 4 3.27 9.89 -14.53
C LYS A 4 4.49 10.56 -13.89
N THR A 5 4.32 11.15 -12.70
CA THR A 5 5.41 11.78 -11.95
C THR A 5 6.50 10.77 -11.58
N LYS A 6 6.13 9.56 -11.14
CA LYS A 6 7.11 8.52 -10.80
C LYS A 6 7.93 8.06 -12.00
N LYS A 7 7.28 7.85 -13.16
CA LYS A 7 7.96 7.50 -14.41
C LYS A 7 8.95 8.58 -14.86
N PHE A 8 8.51 9.84 -14.80
CA PHE A 8 9.38 10.98 -15.13
C PHE A 8 10.62 11.01 -14.23
N LEU A 9 10.46 10.87 -12.92
CA LEU A 9 11.57 10.84 -11.98
C LEU A 9 12.50 9.64 -12.23
N TRP A 10 11.94 8.46 -12.54
CA TRP A 10 12.68 7.24 -12.87
C TRP A 10 13.57 7.41 -14.10
N LEU A 11 13.03 7.96 -15.19
CA LEU A 11 13.80 8.23 -16.41
C LEU A 11 14.87 9.32 -16.20
N ASN A 12 14.64 10.23 -15.26
CA ASN A 12 15.61 11.26 -14.89
C ASN A 12 16.73 10.75 -13.96
N SER A 13 16.64 9.51 -13.44
CA SER A 13 17.64 8.94 -12.52
C SER A 13 19.07 9.01 -13.06
N ALA A 14 19.28 8.79 -14.37
CA ALA A 14 20.62 8.89 -14.96
C ALA A 14 21.22 10.30 -14.85
N LYS A 15 20.42 11.35 -15.04
CA LYS A 15 20.85 12.74 -14.85
C LYS A 15 21.06 13.05 -13.38
N HIS A 16 20.21 12.51 -12.51
CA HIS A 16 20.33 12.64 -11.07
C HIS A 16 21.65 12.05 -10.55
N TYR A 17 22.02 10.84 -10.97
CA TYR A 17 23.29 10.21 -10.61
C TYR A 17 24.51 10.95 -11.17
N ALA A 18 24.35 11.69 -12.27
CA ALA A 18 25.39 12.57 -12.80
C ALA A 18 25.53 13.91 -12.05
N GLY A 19 24.71 14.15 -11.01
CA GLY A 19 24.74 15.36 -10.19
C GLY A 19 23.73 16.44 -10.58
N ASN A 20 22.85 16.17 -11.57
CA ASN A 20 21.78 17.12 -11.92
C ASN A 20 20.54 16.87 -11.06
N HIS A 21 20.40 17.70 -10.02
CA HIS A 21 19.32 17.58 -9.04
C HIS A 21 18.11 18.49 -9.32
N LYS A 22 17.96 19.06 -10.53
CA LYS A 22 16.86 19.97 -10.90
C LYS A 22 15.45 19.40 -10.63
N PHE A 23 15.30 18.09 -10.73
CA PHE A 23 14.02 17.38 -10.51
C PHE A 23 14.06 16.46 -9.28
N CYS A 24 14.95 16.74 -8.32
CA CYS A 24 15.05 15.94 -7.10
C CYS A 24 13.87 16.24 -6.15
N PRO A 25 13.22 15.22 -5.55
CA PRO A 25 12.23 15.43 -4.50
C PRO A 25 12.80 16.12 -3.26
N ASP A 26 14.08 15.88 -2.92
CA ASP A 26 14.79 16.45 -1.77
C ASP A 26 16.17 16.99 -2.21
N PRO A 27 16.23 18.20 -2.79
CA PRO A 27 17.47 18.73 -3.37
C PRO A 27 18.56 19.00 -2.32
N GLU A 28 18.20 19.39 -1.10
CA GLU A 28 19.18 19.69 -0.03
C GLU A 28 19.97 18.46 0.42
N LYS A 29 19.32 17.30 0.52
CA LYS A 29 19.99 16.04 0.87
C LYS A 29 20.89 15.53 -0.24
N CYS A 30 20.49 15.73 -1.50
CA CYS A 30 21.22 15.21 -2.64
C CYS A 30 22.44 16.04 -3.04
N LYS A 31 22.50 17.34 -2.69
CA LYS A 31 23.69 18.19 -2.90
C LYS A 31 24.95 17.63 -2.21
N MET A 32 24.79 16.81 -1.16
CA MET A 32 25.90 16.19 -0.43
C MET A 32 26.37 14.85 -1.04
N ILE A 33 25.68 14.32 -2.05
CA ILE A 33 25.99 13.02 -2.66
C ILE A 33 26.93 13.24 -3.84
N LYS A 34 28.08 12.56 -3.84
CA LYS A 34 29.01 12.63 -4.97
C LYS A 34 28.38 12.00 -6.22
N PRO A 35 28.61 12.57 -7.42
CA PRO A 35 28.18 11.95 -8.67
C PRO A 35 28.72 10.53 -8.80
N TRP A 36 27.95 9.69 -9.47
CA TRP A 36 28.32 8.30 -9.75
C TRP A 36 29.67 8.21 -10.49
N LYS A 37 30.51 7.23 -10.14
CA LYS A 37 31.86 7.02 -10.70
C LYS A 37 31.88 7.02 -12.23
N TYR A 38 30.85 6.49 -12.87
CA TYR A 38 30.74 6.39 -14.33
C TYR A 38 29.90 7.51 -14.97
N ALA A 39 29.63 8.60 -14.26
CA ALA A 39 28.87 9.75 -14.77
C ALA A 39 29.50 10.43 -16.00
N LYS A 40 30.76 10.15 -16.32
CA LYS A 40 31.45 10.62 -17.53
C LYS A 40 31.59 9.53 -18.61
N ASN A 41 31.28 8.27 -18.29
CA ASN A 41 31.41 7.16 -19.23
C ASN A 41 30.14 7.04 -20.09
N LYS A 42 30.28 7.32 -21.39
CA LYS A 42 29.17 7.31 -22.35
C LYS A 42 28.48 5.94 -22.45
N THR A 43 29.24 4.85 -22.42
CA THR A 43 28.71 3.48 -22.52
C THR A 43 27.87 3.14 -21.29
N ALA A 44 28.39 3.44 -20.10
CA ALA A 44 27.68 3.18 -18.84
C ALA A 44 26.36 3.97 -18.74
N ILE A 45 26.36 5.23 -19.18
CA ILE A 45 25.14 6.07 -19.24
C ILE A 45 24.15 5.50 -20.23
N LYS A 46 24.60 5.04 -21.41
CA LYS A 46 23.73 4.46 -22.43
C LYS A 46 23.06 3.18 -21.92
N THR A 47 23.81 2.29 -21.29
CA THR A 47 23.28 1.06 -20.68
C THR A 47 22.28 1.38 -19.56
N LEU A 48 22.60 2.35 -18.70
CA LEU A 48 21.69 2.77 -17.63
C LEU A 48 20.39 3.36 -18.20
N LYS A 49 20.45 4.21 -19.22
CA LYS A 49 19.25 4.75 -19.88
C LYS A 49 18.37 3.63 -20.44
N LYS A 50 18.98 2.67 -21.16
CA LYS A 50 18.27 1.52 -21.70
C LYS A 50 17.57 0.71 -20.59
N PHE A 51 18.27 0.44 -19.49
CA PHE A 51 17.68 -0.22 -18.32
C PHE A 51 16.49 0.55 -17.74
N LEU A 52 16.61 1.87 -17.60
CA LEU A 52 15.54 2.71 -17.06
C LEU A 52 14.31 2.75 -17.99
N GLU A 53 14.53 2.77 -19.30
CA GLU A 53 13.48 2.67 -20.32
C GLU A 53 12.79 1.30 -20.28
N ASP A 54 13.57 0.21 -20.23
CA ASP A 54 13.03 -1.16 -20.19
C ASP A 54 12.21 -1.43 -18.92
N THR A 55 12.58 -0.82 -17.80
CA THR A 55 11.92 -1.00 -16.49
C THR A 55 10.78 -0.03 -16.24
N VAL A 56 10.62 1.05 -17.04
CA VAL A 56 9.55 2.04 -16.83
C VAL A 56 8.15 1.42 -16.96
N LYS A 57 8.01 0.37 -17.78
CA LYS A 57 6.77 -0.39 -17.97
C LYS A 57 6.30 -1.11 -16.70
N ILE A 58 7.22 -1.41 -15.77
CA ILE A 58 6.87 -2.03 -14.47
C ILE A 58 5.89 -1.15 -13.69
N PHE A 59 6.02 0.17 -13.80
CA PHE A 59 5.10 1.10 -13.14
C PHE A 59 3.64 0.98 -13.63
N ASP A 60 3.42 0.50 -14.86
CA ASP A 60 2.07 0.24 -15.39
C ASP A 60 1.53 -1.12 -14.96
N MET A 61 2.42 -2.09 -14.74
CA MET A 61 2.05 -3.43 -14.28
C MET A 61 1.62 -3.45 -12.81
N VAL A 62 2.09 -2.49 -12.00
CA VAL A 62 1.73 -2.38 -10.58
C VAL A 62 0.33 -1.76 -10.42
N LYS A 63 -0.69 -2.62 -10.35
CA LYS A 63 -2.05 -2.22 -9.96
C LYS A 63 -2.13 -2.12 -8.44
N LYS A 64 -2.56 -0.96 -7.93
CA LYS A 64 -2.75 -0.70 -6.49
C LYS A 64 -3.68 -1.73 -5.80
N ILE A 65 -4.61 -2.30 -6.57
CA ILE A 65 -5.60 -3.29 -6.13
C ILE A 65 -4.92 -4.59 -5.67
N HIS A 66 -3.75 -4.93 -6.22
CA HIS A 66 -2.96 -6.11 -5.83
C HIS A 66 -1.88 -5.80 -4.80
N SER A 67 -1.99 -4.67 -4.08
CA SER A 67 -1.05 -4.39 -3.00
C SER A 67 -1.16 -5.43 -1.89
N THR A 68 -0.03 -5.77 -1.28
CA THR A 68 0.03 -6.74 -0.17
C THR A 68 -0.99 -6.43 0.92
N GLN A 69 -1.17 -5.14 1.23
CA GLN A 69 -2.11 -4.69 2.24
C GLN A 69 -3.58 -5.02 1.90
N VAL A 70 -3.97 -4.96 0.62
CA VAL A 70 -5.33 -5.36 0.19
C VAL A 70 -5.50 -6.88 0.29
N VAL A 71 -4.49 -7.63 -0.13
CA VAL A 71 -4.47 -9.10 -0.04
C VAL A 71 -4.53 -9.56 1.43
N GLU A 72 -3.75 -8.94 2.31
CA GLU A 72 -3.76 -9.20 3.75
C GLU A 72 -5.13 -8.90 4.37
N SER A 73 -5.77 -7.80 3.98
CA SER A 73 -7.11 -7.45 4.47
C SER A 73 -8.16 -8.48 4.06
N ILE A 74 -8.14 -8.95 2.81
CA ILE A 74 -9.04 -10.01 2.35
C ILE A 74 -8.74 -11.33 3.06
N ASN A 75 -7.45 -11.67 3.21
CA ASN A 75 -7.03 -12.89 3.89
C ASN A 75 -7.46 -12.91 5.37
N HIS A 76 -7.46 -11.76 6.05
CA HIS A 76 -7.98 -11.67 7.41
C HIS A 76 -9.47 -12.03 7.45
N ILE A 77 -10.29 -11.45 6.58
CA ILE A 77 -11.74 -11.74 6.52
C ILE A 77 -11.96 -13.23 6.18
N LYS A 78 -11.23 -13.74 5.19
CA LYS A 78 -11.23 -15.15 4.83
C LYS A 78 -10.91 -16.05 6.04
N ALA A 79 -9.90 -15.71 6.84
CA ALA A 79 -9.51 -16.49 8.01
C ALA A 79 -10.59 -16.48 9.11
N MET A 80 -11.32 -15.36 9.27
CA MET A 80 -12.46 -15.29 10.19
C MET A 80 -13.63 -16.16 9.73
N LEU A 81 -13.94 -16.15 8.43
CA LEU A 81 -15.09 -16.86 7.88
C LEU A 81 -14.80 -18.32 7.54
N ALA A 82 -13.56 -18.67 7.21
CA ALA A 82 -13.15 -20.01 6.79
C ALA A 82 -11.73 -20.29 7.28
N ASN A 83 -11.62 -20.54 8.59
CA ASN A 83 -10.35 -20.85 9.25
C ASN A 83 -9.73 -22.12 8.64
N LYS A 84 -8.45 -22.05 8.27
CA LYS A 84 -7.66 -23.15 7.66
C LYS A 84 -7.56 -24.41 8.54
N ASN A 85 -7.76 -24.27 9.84
CA ASN A 85 -7.67 -25.38 10.80
C ASN A 85 -8.91 -26.27 10.79
N ILE A 86 -9.96 -25.90 10.06
CA ILE A 86 -11.21 -26.66 9.97
C ILE A 86 -11.44 -27.02 8.51
N ASN A 87 -11.85 -28.26 8.25
CA ASN A 87 -12.23 -28.69 6.91
C ASN A 87 -13.62 -28.13 6.55
N TRP A 88 -13.67 -27.26 5.55
CA TRP A 88 -14.91 -26.59 5.13
C TRP A 88 -15.45 -27.08 3.78
N HIS A 89 -15.03 -28.24 3.28
CA HIS A 89 -15.28 -28.69 1.89
C HIS A 89 -16.69 -28.37 1.34
N ALA A 90 -17.75 -28.66 2.09
CA ALA A 90 -19.14 -28.40 1.68
C ALA A 90 -19.56 -26.92 1.73
N SER A 91 -19.05 -26.13 2.69
CA SER A 91 -19.46 -24.72 2.89
C SER A 91 -18.45 -23.71 2.36
N TRP A 92 -17.32 -24.17 1.82
CA TRP A 92 -16.24 -23.33 1.33
C TRP A 92 -16.67 -22.32 0.24
N PRO A 93 -17.41 -22.72 -0.82
CA PRO A 93 -17.79 -21.78 -1.87
C PRO A 93 -18.64 -20.63 -1.34
N ILE A 94 -19.58 -20.93 -0.44
CA ILE A 94 -20.46 -19.93 0.18
C ILE A 94 -19.64 -18.98 1.07
N ARG A 95 -18.73 -19.51 1.89
CA ARG A 95 -17.86 -18.69 2.75
C ARG A 95 -16.95 -17.76 1.94
N MET A 96 -16.47 -18.20 0.78
CA MET A 96 -15.69 -17.34 -0.13
C MET A 96 -16.55 -16.24 -0.75
N ALA A 97 -17.78 -16.56 -1.18
CA ALA A 97 -18.72 -15.56 -1.67
C ALA A 97 -19.05 -14.50 -0.61
N VAL A 98 -19.30 -14.92 0.64
CA VAL A 98 -19.53 -14.01 1.78
C VAL A 98 -18.28 -13.18 2.09
N THR A 99 -17.08 -13.76 1.96
CA THR A 99 -15.82 -13.01 2.14
C THR A 99 -15.69 -11.87 1.13
N ILE A 100 -16.00 -12.13 -0.14
CA ILE A 100 -15.94 -11.12 -1.20
C ILE A 100 -17.00 -10.03 -0.95
N LEU A 101 -18.22 -10.42 -0.61
CA LEU A 101 -19.29 -9.48 -0.28
C LEU A 101 -18.92 -8.59 0.91
N HIS A 102 -18.44 -9.17 2.01
CA HIS A 102 -18.02 -8.43 3.20
C HIS A 102 -16.81 -7.50 2.95
N PHE A 103 -15.93 -7.85 2.02
CA PHE A 103 -14.82 -6.98 1.65
C PHE A 103 -15.29 -5.75 0.88
N ASN A 104 -16.26 -5.92 -0.01
CA ASN A 104 -16.76 -4.86 -0.89
C ASN A 104 -17.84 -4.00 -0.22
N GLU A 105 -18.69 -4.60 0.62
CA GLU A 105 -19.89 -4.00 1.20
C GLU A 105 -19.84 -3.95 2.74
N SER A 106 -20.87 -3.38 3.38
CA SER A 106 -21.08 -3.43 4.83
C SER A 106 -21.31 -4.87 5.31
N MET A 107 -20.78 -5.22 6.50
CA MET A 107 -21.02 -6.54 7.10
C MET A 107 -22.49 -6.72 7.46
N PHE A 108 -23.08 -5.67 8.05
CA PHE A 108 -24.47 -5.66 8.44
C PHE A 108 -25.39 -5.83 7.24
N GLU A 109 -25.23 -5.03 6.20
CA GLU A 109 -26.05 -5.10 4.99
C GLU A 109 -25.92 -6.45 4.30
N THR A 110 -24.70 -6.99 4.20
CA THR A 110 -24.46 -8.32 3.63
C THR A 110 -25.24 -9.39 4.39
N ILE A 111 -25.19 -9.38 5.73
CA ILE A 111 -25.86 -10.40 6.54
C ILE A 111 -27.38 -10.23 6.50
N VAL A 112 -27.89 -9.00 6.54
CA VAL A 112 -29.32 -8.72 6.40
C VAL A 112 -29.84 -9.21 5.05
N ALA A 113 -29.14 -8.91 3.96
CA ALA A 113 -29.51 -9.36 2.61
C ALA A 113 -29.51 -10.88 2.47
N ILE A 114 -28.51 -11.56 3.04
CA ILE A 114 -28.44 -13.03 3.05
C ILE A 114 -29.62 -13.63 3.83
N ARG A 115 -29.90 -13.11 5.04
CA ARG A 115 -31.00 -13.61 5.87
C ARG A 115 -32.35 -13.41 5.19
N TYR A 116 -32.57 -12.25 4.58
CA TYR A 116 -33.77 -11.99 3.81
C TYR A 116 -33.94 -12.97 2.65
N ARG A 117 -32.90 -13.17 1.83
CA ARG A 117 -32.97 -14.08 0.67
C ARG A 117 -33.13 -15.55 1.05
N LEU A 118 -32.59 -15.96 2.19
CA LEU A 118 -32.69 -17.33 2.71
C LEU A 118 -33.91 -17.55 3.60
N ASN A 119 -34.78 -16.55 3.72
CA ASN A 119 -35.97 -16.56 4.59
C ASN A 119 -35.64 -16.99 6.03
N LEU A 120 -34.49 -16.53 6.54
CA LEU A 120 -34.02 -16.83 7.88
C LEU A 120 -34.72 -15.94 8.90
N PRO A 121 -34.92 -16.42 10.13
CA PRO A 121 -35.52 -15.62 11.20
C PRO A 121 -34.75 -14.32 11.42
N THR A 122 -35.45 -13.32 11.93
CA THR A 122 -34.86 -12.03 12.31
C THR A 122 -33.66 -12.23 13.21
N MET A 123 -32.64 -11.39 13.00
CA MET A 123 -31.41 -11.49 13.77
C MET A 123 -31.69 -11.12 15.23
N PRO A 124 -31.14 -11.88 16.21
CA PRO A 124 -31.20 -11.48 17.61
C PRO A 124 -30.65 -10.06 17.79
N GLU A 125 -31.31 -9.26 18.63
CA GLU A 125 -30.98 -7.84 18.84
C GLU A 125 -29.51 -7.61 19.22
N MET A 126 -28.94 -8.50 20.03
CA MET A 126 -27.53 -8.45 20.41
C MET A 126 -26.59 -8.54 19.20
N MET A 127 -26.85 -9.45 18.24
CA MET A 127 -26.06 -9.56 17.02
C MET A 127 -26.28 -8.37 16.09
N ASN A 128 -27.52 -7.85 16.02
CA ASN A 128 -27.85 -6.67 15.24
C ASN A 128 -27.03 -5.45 15.72
N ARG A 129 -26.98 -5.23 17.04
CA ARG A 129 -26.14 -4.19 17.67
C ARG A 129 -24.65 -4.41 17.38
N TYR A 130 -24.17 -5.64 17.50
CA TYR A 130 -22.76 -5.96 17.24
C TYR A 130 -22.34 -5.59 15.81
N PHE A 131 -23.10 -6.02 14.79
CA PHE A 131 -22.76 -5.74 13.40
C PHE A 131 -22.86 -4.25 13.06
N ARG A 132 -23.87 -3.54 13.60
CA ARG A 132 -23.97 -2.09 13.45
C ARG A 132 -22.80 -1.36 14.09
N MET A 133 -22.40 -1.77 15.30
CA MET A 133 -21.23 -1.21 15.98
C MET A 133 -19.95 -1.47 15.18
N TYR A 134 -19.79 -2.67 14.64
CA TYR A 134 -18.63 -3.02 13.81
C TYR A 134 -18.52 -2.11 12.58
N ASP A 135 -19.59 -1.98 11.80
CA ASP A 135 -19.59 -1.12 10.60
C ASP A 135 -19.40 0.36 10.96
N THR A 136 -20.10 0.85 12.00
CA THR A 136 -19.93 2.22 12.49
C THR A 136 -18.49 2.49 12.91
N THR A 137 -17.85 1.54 13.60
CA THR A 137 -16.44 1.66 14.02
C THR A 137 -15.51 1.69 12.81
N LYS A 138 -15.76 0.85 11.80
CA LYS A 138 -15.01 0.82 10.54
C LYS A 138 -15.12 2.16 9.81
N ASP A 139 -16.30 2.75 9.76
CA ASP A 139 -16.56 4.06 9.15
C ASP A 139 -15.91 5.20 9.92
N LEU A 140 -16.01 5.20 11.26
CA LEU A 140 -15.33 6.18 12.11
C LEU A 140 -13.81 6.12 11.94
N ILE A 141 -13.22 4.93 11.89
CA ILE A 141 -11.79 4.74 11.64
C ILE A 141 -11.41 5.28 10.25
N LYS A 142 -12.23 5.00 9.23
CA LYS A 142 -12.02 5.49 7.87
C LYS A 142 -12.10 7.02 7.81
N ALA A 143 -13.11 7.62 8.44
CA ALA A 143 -13.27 9.06 8.54
C ALA A 143 -12.10 9.72 9.30
N PHE A 144 -11.71 9.14 10.44
CA PHE A 144 -10.57 9.60 11.22
C PHE A 144 -9.26 9.57 10.42
N LYS A 145 -8.96 8.45 9.73
CA LYS A 145 -7.79 8.33 8.84
C LYS A 145 -7.83 9.31 7.67
N ASN A 146 -9.01 9.66 7.19
CA ASN A 146 -9.21 10.62 6.10
C ASN A 146 -9.22 12.08 6.57
N SER A 147 -9.29 12.35 7.88
CA SER A 147 -9.26 13.70 8.41
C SER A 147 -7.94 14.39 8.09
N LYS A 148 -8.01 15.67 7.68
CA LYS A 148 -6.82 16.46 7.28
C LYS A 148 -5.74 16.50 8.38
N GLN A 149 -6.16 16.62 9.64
CA GLN A 149 -5.23 16.73 10.77
C GLN A 149 -4.45 15.44 11.00
N VAL A 150 -5.12 14.29 10.94
CA VAL A 150 -4.52 12.97 11.09
C VAL A 150 -3.60 12.65 9.91
N GLN A 151 -4.01 12.99 8.68
CA GLN A 151 -3.16 12.83 7.50
C GLN A 151 -1.88 13.66 7.59
N LYS A 152 -1.95 14.91 8.08
CA LYS A 152 -0.78 15.76 8.33
C LYS A 152 0.16 15.13 9.35
N LYS A 153 -0.35 14.65 10.48
CA LYS A 153 0.46 13.95 11.51
C LYS A 153 1.13 12.68 10.95
N PHE A 154 0.41 11.85 10.20
CA PHE A 154 0.99 10.66 9.56
C PHE A 154 2.00 11.01 8.46
N ALA A 155 1.83 12.13 7.74
CA ALA A 155 2.83 12.61 6.79
C ALA A 155 4.11 13.06 7.50
N ALA A 156 3.98 13.80 8.61
CA ALA A 156 5.11 14.22 9.44
C ALA A 156 5.86 13.02 10.04
N LEU A 157 5.14 12.05 10.63
CA LEU A 157 5.75 10.81 11.16
C LEU A 157 6.50 10.02 10.08
N ARG A 158 5.94 9.92 8.86
CA ARG A 158 6.63 9.27 7.74
C ARG A 158 7.88 10.02 7.31
N ALA A 159 7.87 11.35 7.37
CA ALA A 159 9.06 12.17 7.08
C ALA A 159 10.15 11.97 8.14
N ILE A 160 9.78 11.96 9.43
CA ILE A 160 10.69 11.70 10.56
C ILE A 160 11.30 10.29 10.42
N LYS A 161 10.47 9.27 10.19
CA LYS A 161 10.96 7.88 10.02
C LYS A 161 11.94 7.73 8.86
N ARG A 162 11.68 8.40 7.73
CA ARG A 162 12.63 8.45 6.60
C ARG A 162 13.92 9.18 6.95
N GLY A 163 13.83 10.21 7.79
CA GLY A 163 15.00 10.91 8.33
C GLY A 163 15.87 10.00 9.18
N LEU A 164 15.27 9.28 10.13
CA LEU A 164 15.95 8.32 11.01
C LEU A 164 16.58 7.16 10.25
N GLN A 165 15.85 6.57 9.30
CA GLN A 165 16.40 5.50 8.45
C GLN A 165 17.63 5.98 7.67
N ALA A 166 17.58 7.19 7.12
CA ALA A 166 18.70 7.77 6.39
C ALA A 166 19.90 8.12 7.30
N THR A 167 19.69 8.37 8.59
CA THR A 167 20.79 8.56 9.55
C THR A 167 21.42 7.22 9.94
N ASP A 168 20.63 6.18 10.16
CA ASP A 168 21.12 4.83 10.47
C ASP A 168 21.94 4.24 9.31
N ASP A 169 21.46 4.40 8.08
CA ASP A 169 22.18 4.01 6.85
C ASP A 169 23.52 4.76 6.72
N ARG A 170 23.60 6.00 7.22
CA ARG A 170 24.81 6.83 7.16
C ARG A 170 25.84 6.46 8.23
N ILE A 171 25.39 5.96 9.38
CA ILE A 171 26.25 5.46 10.47
C ILE A 171 26.86 4.11 10.07
N THR A 172 26.04 3.20 9.54
CA THR A 172 26.49 1.88 9.06
C THR A 172 27.48 1.96 7.89
N LEU A 173 27.33 2.93 6.98
CA LEU A 173 28.32 3.17 5.91
C LEU A 173 29.67 3.75 6.41
N LYS A 174 29.71 4.34 7.61
CA LYS A 174 30.95 4.87 8.21
C LYS A 174 31.71 3.82 9.02
N SER A 175 31.04 2.79 9.53
CA SER A 175 31.66 1.71 10.32
C SER A 175 32.35 0.62 9.46
N HIS A 176 32.19 0.67 8.13
CA HIS A 176 32.81 -0.26 7.18
C HIS A 176 33.93 0.37 6.33
N LYS A 177 34.53 1.46 6.82
CA LYS A 177 35.78 2.03 6.31
C LYS A 177 36.81 2.00 7.42
#